data_AF-A0A6J8APE8-F1
#
_entry.id   AF-A0A6J8APE8-F1
#
_cell.length_a   1.000
_cell.length_b   1.000
_cell.length_c   1.000
_cell.angle_alpha   90.00
_cell.angle_beta   90.00
_cell.angle_gamma   90.00
#
_symmetry.space_group_name_H-M   'P 1'
#
loop_
_entity.id
_entity.type
_entity.pdbx_description
1 polymer ?
#
loop_
_entity_poly.entity_id
_entity_poly.type
_entity_poly.pdbx_seq_one_letter_code
_entity_poly.pdbx_strand_id
1 'polypeptide(L)'
;MVWHDFDLQAFASVLPNTIAARKYKTQNLAVSWNHENDNIPNKNWLENVWTYIDSVTAQSYIIGPPNPDEYAKLLNPLLSWCLVPCRQSDCSSNEGNKNDVLFPICRAKFVLDLQSYKGPMETALERLALPCLDEHFIYKQDSILSKLVVSVENARSLLRDTKGTNEDDLLNKIKEVPLHVTVSGQKVDLDTTSKVLILDQYVSKIIVTDGVKDWALKTGTILLKSTQNLKSLYIRLGFTTEKYDAIDVYSNFLLPKFDCLPQKYHLSHLLFIRDKLLSVPAGQIFSTKQDKLISILKETAFVPATDGKIFKASHFKSSFNDVMKLMCSPDQFPVAPFSDKQWNEFLKIADIQFKVTPEMIVDFAHIVERLAENGINEEVRKKSKTLVGHIMSRKNVVTEGVLRDISTIRFLLPYKADDWQNKIYKQKDIKLICYRDSVPQSVAYLGWTTCSILPQEADPCRDRQNLDKKQKEIQSQLGIHNEPRIDSVIEHVQNICNALNAMADLNLIEDSHVGCIQEMMKKIYEWLKSKMNKHSDCLKNLNKTPVVFIPDSKMFVTCDRTVKFSIKKMKLKSDHILCEFQMNMENFSNYFSYLV
;
A
#
# COMPACT_ATOMS: atom_id res chain seq x y z
N MET A 1 -57.28 22.16 62.25
CA MET A 1 -57.12 22.59 60.86
C MET A 1 -55.79 22.05 60.37
N VAL A 2 -55.80 21.05 59.49
CA VAL A 2 -54.58 20.59 58.82
C VAL A 2 -54.41 21.50 57.61
N TRP A 3 -53.34 22.28 57.57
CA TRP A 3 -52.97 23.03 56.37
C TRP A 3 -52.47 22.00 55.35
N HIS A 4 -53.20 21.80 54.26
CA HIS A 4 -52.68 21.04 53.12
C HIS A 4 -51.84 21.98 52.27
N ASP A 5 -50.65 21.52 51.87
CA ASP A 5 -49.84 22.24 50.90
C ASP A 5 -50.66 22.43 49.62
N PHE A 6 -50.71 23.67 49.13
CA PHE A 6 -51.38 23.98 47.87
C PHE A 6 -50.54 23.35 46.75
N ASP A 7 -51.01 22.22 46.22
CA ASP A 7 -50.32 21.43 45.19
C ASP A 7 -50.93 21.66 43.79
N LEU A 8 -50.42 20.94 42.78
CA LEU A 8 -50.92 21.07 41.41
C LEU A 8 -52.37 20.57 41.25
N GLN A 9 -52.82 19.64 42.08
CA GLN A 9 -54.19 19.12 42.06
C GLN A 9 -55.17 20.14 42.66
N ALA A 10 -54.80 20.76 43.78
CA ALA A 10 -55.52 21.85 44.41
C ALA A 10 -55.60 23.06 43.46
N PHE A 11 -54.49 23.44 42.83
CA PHE A 11 -54.47 24.50 41.82
C PHE A 11 -55.40 24.18 40.63
N ALA A 12 -55.33 22.97 40.07
CA ALA A 12 -56.20 22.55 38.98
C ALA A 12 -57.69 22.58 39.32
N SER A 13 -58.04 22.35 40.60
CA SER A 13 -59.43 22.39 41.08
C SER A 13 -60.01 23.81 41.19
N VAL A 14 -59.15 24.83 41.32
CA VAL A 14 -59.54 26.25 41.45
C VAL A 14 -59.56 26.97 40.09
N LEU A 15 -58.85 26.46 39.08
CA LEU A 15 -58.83 27.05 37.73
C LEU A 15 -60.23 27.30 37.11
N PRO A 16 -61.23 26.40 37.23
CA PRO A 16 -62.59 26.66 36.71
C PRO A 16 -63.28 27.88 37.31
N ASN A 17 -62.90 28.29 38.53
CA ASN A 17 -63.42 29.47 39.21
C ASN A 17 -62.64 30.74 38.84
N THR A 18 -61.47 30.59 38.20
CA THR A 18 -60.55 31.70 37.88
C THR A 18 -60.60 32.04 36.39
N ILE A 19 -60.67 31.02 35.53
CA ILE A 19 -60.76 31.17 34.07
C ILE A 19 -61.89 30.27 33.54
N ALA A 20 -62.57 30.73 32.48
CA ALA A 20 -63.71 30.02 31.92
C ALA A 20 -63.30 28.65 31.35
N ALA A 21 -63.58 27.57 32.10
CA ALA A 21 -63.23 26.20 31.71
C ALA A 21 -63.77 25.81 30.32
N ARG A 22 -64.97 26.29 29.94
CA ARG A 22 -65.54 26.07 28.60
C ARG A 22 -64.69 26.62 27.47
N LYS A 23 -63.89 27.66 27.72
CA LYS A 23 -63.01 28.29 26.75
C LYS A 23 -61.59 27.73 26.81
N TYR A 24 -61.02 27.59 28.01
CA TYR A 24 -59.59 27.29 28.20
C TYR A 24 -59.26 25.85 28.58
N LYS A 25 -60.25 24.94 28.72
CA LYS A 25 -60.02 23.52 28.96
C LYS A 25 -60.34 22.69 27.73
N THR A 26 -59.32 22.31 26.97
CA THR A 26 -59.41 21.53 25.74
C THR A 26 -58.19 20.65 25.57
N GLN A 27 -58.32 19.55 24.83
CA GLN A 27 -57.21 18.62 24.58
C GLN A 27 -56.53 18.86 23.24
N ASN A 28 -57.17 19.60 22.33
CA ASN A 28 -56.74 19.66 20.93
C ASN A 28 -56.61 21.08 20.36
N LEU A 29 -57.51 22.00 20.72
CA LEU A 29 -57.57 23.30 20.04
C LEU A 29 -56.78 24.36 20.79
N ALA A 30 -56.07 25.20 20.04
CA ALA A 30 -55.54 26.45 20.58
C ALA A 30 -56.68 27.45 20.76
N VAL A 31 -56.53 28.35 21.72
CA VAL A 31 -57.54 29.34 22.07
C VAL A 31 -56.98 30.72 21.83
N SER A 32 -57.70 31.58 21.12
CA SER A 32 -57.31 32.99 20.95
C SER A 32 -57.12 33.66 22.31
N TRP A 33 -55.96 34.29 22.45
CA TRP A 33 -55.49 34.94 23.66
C TRP A 33 -55.04 36.36 23.35
N ASN A 34 -55.28 37.29 24.27
CA ASN A 34 -54.79 38.65 24.17
C ASN A 34 -53.96 38.92 25.41
N HIS A 35 -52.66 39.06 25.22
CA HIS A 35 -51.69 39.20 26.31
C HIS A 35 -51.76 40.56 27.02
N GLU A 36 -52.31 41.59 26.35
CA GLU A 36 -52.42 42.98 26.82
C GLU A 36 -53.72 43.29 27.58
N ASN A 37 -54.65 42.33 27.68
CA ASN A 37 -55.93 42.55 28.36
C ASN A 37 -55.76 42.62 29.89
N ASP A 38 -56.50 43.50 30.56
CA ASP A 38 -56.57 43.55 32.03
C ASP A 38 -57.22 42.27 32.62
N ASN A 39 -58.02 41.57 31.82
CA ASN A 39 -58.71 40.35 32.25
C ASN A 39 -57.81 39.11 32.19
N ILE A 40 -57.95 38.24 33.19
CA ILE A 40 -57.24 36.95 33.27
C ILE A 40 -57.86 35.94 32.26
N PRO A 41 -57.05 35.13 31.55
CA PRO A 41 -55.59 35.04 31.62
C PRO A 41 -54.90 36.13 30.80
N ASN A 42 -54.10 36.96 31.47
CA ASN A 42 -53.19 37.92 30.85
C ASN A 42 -51.73 37.50 31.08
N LYS A 43 -50.78 38.23 30.47
CA LYS A 43 -49.35 37.88 30.53
C LYS A 43 -48.84 37.71 31.97
N ASN A 44 -49.05 38.71 32.83
CA ASN A 44 -48.56 38.70 34.21
C ASN A 44 -49.17 37.54 35.02
N TRP A 45 -50.45 37.21 34.78
CA TRP A 45 -51.07 36.06 35.42
C TRP A 45 -50.41 34.74 34.97
N LEU A 46 -50.17 34.56 33.68
CA LEU A 46 -49.52 33.34 33.17
C LEU A 46 -48.07 33.19 33.66
N GLU A 47 -47.29 34.26 33.73
CA GLU A 47 -45.93 34.24 34.26
C GLU A 47 -45.91 33.80 35.73
N ASN A 48 -46.87 34.27 36.53
CA ASN A 48 -47.04 33.86 37.92
C ASN A 48 -47.49 32.39 38.03
N VAL A 49 -48.38 31.92 37.14
CA VAL A 49 -48.79 30.51 37.09
C VAL A 49 -47.60 29.60 36.79
N TRP A 50 -46.79 29.91 35.79
CA TRP A 50 -45.60 29.11 35.47
C TRP A 50 -44.52 29.19 36.54
N THR A 51 -44.34 30.35 37.17
CA THR A 51 -43.44 30.50 38.34
C THR A 51 -43.88 29.61 39.51
N TYR A 52 -45.19 29.54 39.77
CA TYR A 52 -45.75 28.66 40.78
C TYR A 52 -45.56 27.18 40.41
N ILE A 53 -45.89 26.78 39.18
CA ILE A 53 -45.68 25.40 38.69
C ILE A 53 -44.21 25.00 38.84
N ASP A 54 -43.27 25.87 38.46
CA ASP A 54 -41.83 25.63 38.65
C ASP A 54 -41.48 25.46 40.13
N SER A 55 -42.04 26.27 41.03
CA SER A 55 -41.76 26.18 42.47
C SER A 55 -42.24 24.87 43.11
N VAL A 56 -43.42 24.38 42.71
CA VAL A 56 -44.01 23.13 43.21
C VAL A 56 -43.28 21.93 42.63
N THR A 57 -42.91 21.98 41.35
CA THR A 57 -42.17 20.90 40.71
C THR A 57 -40.70 20.88 41.14
N ALA A 58 -40.09 22.02 41.52
CA ALA A 58 -38.72 22.12 42.06
C ALA A 58 -38.49 21.24 43.30
N GLN A 59 -39.53 20.96 44.08
CA GLN A 59 -39.45 20.13 45.28
C GLN A 59 -39.38 18.62 44.98
N SER A 60 -39.66 18.18 43.75
CA SER A 60 -39.68 16.76 43.35
C SER A 60 -38.34 16.23 42.79
N TYR A 61 -37.31 17.08 42.65
CA TYR A 61 -36.06 16.79 41.92
C TYR A 61 -34.95 16.08 42.73
N ILE A 62 -35.28 15.16 43.64
CA ILE A 62 -34.24 14.44 44.42
C ILE A 62 -33.48 13.40 43.55
N ILE A 63 -33.97 13.02 42.36
CA ILE A 63 -33.34 11.98 41.52
C ILE A 63 -33.20 12.45 40.06
N GLY A 64 -32.14 13.21 39.78
CA GLY A 64 -31.66 13.51 38.41
C GLY A 64 -32.64 14.28 37.51
N PRO A 65 -32.23 14.67 36.28
CA PRO A 65 -33.11 15.36 35.34
C PRO A 65 -34.13 14.38 34.71
N PRO A 66 -35.45 14.56 34.92
CA PRO A 66 -36.48 13.71 34.32
C PRO A 66 -36.59 13.88 32.80
N ASN A 67 -37.06 12.83 32.12
CA ASN A 67 -37.49 12.86 30.71
C ASN A 67 -38.80 13.67 30.56
N PRO A 68 -39.06 14.41 29.46
CA PRO A 68 -40.36 15.01 29.10
C PRO A 68 -41.64 14.24 29.51
N ASP A 69 -41.65 12.91 29.45
CA ASP A 69 -42.80 12.08 29.89
C ASP A 69 -43.07 12.13 31.40
N GLU A 70 -42.02 12.29 32.20
CA GLU A 70 -42.12 12.40 33.65
C GLU A 70 -42.64 13.78 34.05
N TYR A 71 -42.26 14.83 33.31
CA TYR A 71 -42.88 16.16 33.46
C TYR A 71 -44.37 16.15 33.12
N ALA A 72 -44.78 15.42 32.08
CA ALA A 72 -46.19 15.27 31.74
C ALA A 72 -46.99 14.54 32.84
N LYS A 73 -46.37 13.57 33.54
CA LYS A 73 -46.98 12.91 34.70
C LYS A 73 -47.15 13.86 35.89
N LEU A 74 -46.16 14.70 36.17
CA LEU A 74 -46.24 15.72 37.22
C LEU A 74 -47.36 16.73 36.93
N LEU A 75 -47.57 17.08 35.66
CA LEU A 75 -48.57 18.04 35.22
C LEU A 75 -49.92 17.41 34.85
N ASN A 76 -50.15 16.13 35.15
CA ASN A 76 -51.37 15.41 34.78
C ASN A 76 -52.69 16.19 35.06
N PRO A 77 -52.86 16.86 36.22
CA PRO A 77 -54.07 17.63 36.52
C PRO A 77 -54.29 18.83 35.57
N LEU A 78 -53.21 19.32 34.97
CA LEU A 78 -53.17 20.54 34.16
C LEU A 78 -53.08 20.29 32.65
N LEU A 79 -52.87 19.04 32.20
CA LEU A 79 -52.62 18.71 30.79
C LEU A 79 -53.66 19.27 29.81
N SER A 80 -54.93 19.31 30.19
CA SER A 80 -56.04 19.79 29.35
C SER A 80 -56.27 21.30 29.42
N TRP A 81 -55.45 22.05 30.16
CA TRP A 81 -55.61 23.50 30.30
C TRP A 81 -54.70 24.25 29.33
N CYS A 82 -55.29 25.21 28.60
CA CYS A 82 -54.62 26.14 27.70
C CYS A 82 -53.84 27.18 28.48
N LEU A 83 -52.59 26.84 28.81
CA LEU A 83 -51.69 27.67 29.61
C LEU A 83 -50.34 27.94 28.92
N VAL A 84 -50.11 27.38 27.73
CA VAL A 84 -48.85 27.55 26.98
C VAL A 84 -49.00 28.73 26.01
N PRO A 85 -48.38 29.89 26.27
CA PRO A 85 -48.50 31.07 25.41
C PRO A 85 -47.72 30.87 24.11
N CYS A 86 -48.41 30.99 22.98
CA CYS A 86 -47.85 30.75 21.67
C CYS A 86 -48.28 31.84 20.67
N ARG A 87 -47.49 32.00 19.62
CA ARG A 87 -47.87 32.63 18.37
C ARG A 87 -48.04 31.59 17.29
N GLN A 88 -49.13 31.68 16.56
CA GLN A 88 -49.41 30.83 15.42
C GLN A 88 -49.69 31.68 14.18
N SER A 89 -49.06 31.35 13.05
CA SER A 89 -49.41 31.91 11.75
C SER A 89 -50.70 31.25 11.24
N ASP A 90 -51.71 32.05 10.92
CA ASP A 90 -52.93 31.53 10.29
C ASP A 90 -52.61 30.95 8.91
N CYS A 91 -52.98 29.70 8.67
CA CYS A 91 -52.82 29.05 7.36
C CYS A 91 -53.70 29.67 6.26
N SER A 92 -54.57 30.64 6.61
CA SER A 92 -55.64 31.16 5.75
C SER A 92 -55.51 32.64 5.37
N SER A 93 -54.50 33.37 5.86
CA SER A 93 -54.30 34.78 5.51
C SER A 93 -52.96 35.02 4.81
N ASN A 94 -53.01 35.65 3.63
CA ASN A 94 -51.84 36.07 2.85
C ASN A 94 -51.05 37.22 3.50
N GLU A 95 -51.45 37.67 4.69
CA GLU A 95 -50.72 38.63 5.50
C GLU A 95 -50.25 37.90 6.75
N GLY A 96 -48.95 37.96 7.04
CA GLY A 96 -48.26 37.25 8.13
C GLY A 96 -48.62 37.73 9.54
N ASN A 97 -49.89 38.02 9.81
CA ASN A 97 -50.38 38.27 11.16
C ASN A 97 -50.27 36.97 11.98
N LYS A 98 -49.27 36.93 12.87
CA LYS A 98 -49.15 35.92 13.92
C LYS A 98 -50.20 36.23 14.98
N ASN A 99 -51.12 35.30 15.25
CA ASN A 99 -52.11 35.45 16.30
C ASN A 99 -51.57 34.90 17.63
N ASP A 100 -51.79 35.63 18.72
CA ASP A 100 -51.48 35.14 20.07
C ASP A 100 -52.56 34.14 20.50
N VAL A 101 -52.11 32.96 20.92
CA VAL A 101 -52.97 31.83 21.27
C VAL A 101 -52.42 31.10 22.49
N LEU A 102 -53.31 30.46 23.24
CA LEU A 102 -52.94 29.56 24.33
C LEU A 102 -53.16 28.10 23.92
N PHE A 103 -52.08 27.32 23.95
CA PHE A 103 -52.10 25.88 23.72
C PHE A 103 -52.30 25.11 25.02
N PRO A 104 -53.01 23.98 24.97
CA PRO A 104 -53.10 23.09 26.11
C PRO A 104 -51.73 22.49 26.44
N ILE A 105 -51.44 22.30 27.72
CA ILE A 105 -50.13 21.77 28.18
C ILE A 105 -49.81 20.41 27.53
N CYS A 106 -50.80 19.56 27.29
CA CYS A 106 -50.60 18.29 26.58
C CYS A 106 -50.07 18.45 25.14
N ARG A 107 -50.20 19.64 24.56
CA ARG A 107 -49.69 20.01 23.23
C ARG A 107 -48.44 20.88 23.26
N ALA A 108 -47.88 21.18 24.44
CA ALA A 108 -46.62 21.92 24.57
C ALA A 108 -45.49 21.31 23.71
N LYS A 109 -45.47 19.98 23.58
CA LYS A 109 -44.54 19.21 22.74
C LYS A 109 -44.58 19.51 21.24
N PHE A 110 -45.52 20.34 20.77
CA PHE A 110 -45.62 20.80 19.38
C PHE A 110 -45.30 22.29 19.23
N VAL A 111 -44.96 22.97 20.33
CA VAL A 111 -44.63 24.39 20.35
C VAL A 111 -43.11 24.53 20.26
N LEU A 112 -42.61 25.39 19.39
CA LEU A 112 -41.19 25.71 19.25
C LEU A 112 -40.79 26.81 20.23
N ASP A 113 -39.75 26.58 21.02
CA ASP A 113 -39.05 27.68 21.69
C ASP A 113 -38.04 28.31 20.71
N LEU A 114 -38.37 29.49 20.20
CA LEU A 114 -37.47 30.28 19.35
C LEU A 114 -36.59 31.27 20.15
N GLN A 115 -36.95 31.61 21.39
CA GLN A 115 -36.21 32.59 22.20
C GLN A 115 -34.77 32.13 22.47
N SER A 116 -34.56 30.81 22.47
CA SER A 116 -33.24 30.17 22.63
C SER A 116 -32.35 30.23 21.38
N TYR A 117 -32.83 30.75 20.24
CA TYR A 117 -32.11 30.73 18.95
C TYR A 117 -32.06 32.11 18.29
N LYS A 118 -31.01 32.36 17.50
CA LYS A 118 -30.88 33.58 16.69
C LYS A 118 -30.31 33.25 15.31
N GLY A 119 -30.69 34.03 14.30
CA GLY A 119 -30.07 33.99 12.97
C GLY A 119 -30.60 32.86 12.07
N PRO A 120 -29.78 32.21 11.22
CA PRO A 120 -30.26 31.28 10.20
C PRO A 120 -31.09 30.10 10.73
N MET A 121 -30.86 29.71 11.98
CA MET A 121 -31.57 28.62 12.64
C MET A 121 -33.00 29.00 13.03
N GLU A 122 -33.21 30.24 13.46
CA GLU A 122 -34.53 30.81 13.75
C GLU A 122 -35.36 30.84 12.46
N THR A 123 -34.80 31.43 11.39
CA THR A 123 -35.46 31.48 10.06
C THR A 123 -35.78 30.10 9.51
N ALA A 124 -34.95 29.10 9.77
CA ALA A 124 -35.19 27.74 9.30
C ALA A 124 -36.24 26.99 10.14
N LEU A 125 -36.29 27.23 11.46
CA LEU A 125 -37.33 26.69 12.32
C LEU A 125 -38.69 27.34 12.07
N GLU A 126 -38.74 28.64 11.74
CA GLU A 126 -39.97 29.32 11.32
C GLU A 126 -40.61 28.67 10.09
N ARG A 127 -39.82 28.10 9.17
CA ARG A 127 -40.33 27.37 7.98
C ARG A 127 -41.09 26.09 8.32
N LEU A 128 -40.94 25.56 9.54
CA LEU A 128 -41.71 24.39 9.99
C LEU A 128 -43.19 24.72 10.16
N ALA A 129 -43.57 26.01 10.24
CA ALA A 129 -44.94 26.48 10.47
C ALA A 129 -45.60 25.86 11.72
N LEU A 130 -44.78 25.54 12.73
CA LEU A 130 -45.25 25.09 14.03
C LEU A 130 -45.57 26.32 14.91
N PRO A 131 -46.51 26.20 15.87
CA PRO A 131 -46.72 27.23 16.87
C PRO A 131 -45.40 27.53 17.59
N CYS A 132 -45.07 28.81 17.77
CA CYS A 132 -43.87 29.25 18.46
C CYS A 132 -44.25 29.81 19.82
N LEU A 133 -43.42 29.65 20.84
CA LEU A 133 -43.65 30.28 22.13
C LEU A 133 -43.66 31.81 21.96
N ASP A 134 -44.54 32.52 22.65
CA ASP A 134 -44.59 33.98 22.56
C ASP A 134 -43.27 34.59 23.04
N GLU A 135 -42.60 35.36 22.17
CA GLU A 135 -41.33 36.06 22.43
C GLU A 135 -41.42 37.05 23.60
N HIS A 136 -42.62 37.56 23.88
CA HIS A 136 -42.83 38.50 24.98
C HIS A 136 -42.99 37.78 26.31
N PHE A 137 -43.27 36.47 26.32
CA PHE A 137 -43.48 35.70 27.54
C PHE A 137 -42.14 35.32 28.17
N ILE A 138 -41.86 35.82 29.38
CA ILE A 138 -40.60 35.56 30.08
C ILE A 138 -40.77 34.34 30.99
N TYR A 139 -39.96 33.32 30.76
CA TYR A 139 -39.83 32.16 31.64
C TYR A 139 -38.37 31.91 31.98
N LYS A 140 -38.12 31.24 33.10
CA LYS A 140 -36.75 30.83 33.46
C LYS A 140 -36.26 29.77 32.48
N GLN A 141 -35.03 29.88 32.02
CA GLN A 141 -34.45 28.96 31.03
C GLN A 141 -34.43 27.49 31.53
N ASP A 142 -34.37 27.29 32.85
CA ASP A 142 -34.47 25.98 33.52
C ASP A 142 -35.89 25.56 33.95
N SER A 143 -36.92 26.33 33.58
CA SER A 143 -38.32 26.06 33.92
C SER A 143 -38.80 24.72 33.36
N ILE A 144 -39.89 24.20 33.89
CA ILE A 144 -40.55 23.02 33.33
C ILE A 144 -41.07 23.31 31.91
N LEU A 145 -41.47 24.56 31.62
CA LEU A 145 -41.99 24.96 30.32
C LEU A 145 -40.95 24.80 29.22
N SER A 146 -39.70 25.24 29.45
CA SER A 146 -38.59 25.09 28.49
C SER A 146 -38.29 23.63 28.15
N LYS A 147 -38.61 22.71 29.06
CA LYS A 147 -38.40 21.26 28.92
C LYS A 147 -39.57 20.55 28.23
N LEU A 148 -40.76 21.15 28.26
CA LEU A 148 -42.00 20.61 27.64
C LEU A 148 -42.11 20.95 26.16
N VAL A 149 -41.59 22.11 25.75
CA VAL A 149 -41.62 22.59 24.36
C VAL A 149 -40.53 21.96 23.51
N VAL A 150 -40.69 22.04 22.18
CA VAL A 150 -39.68 21.57 21.22
C VAL A 150 -38.50 22.53 21.23
N SER A 151 -37.32 21.97 21.47
CA SER A 151 -36.04 22.65 21.31
C SER A 151 -35.07 21.74 20.54
N VAL A 152 -33.96 22.27 20.02
CA VAL A 152 -32.92 21.49 19.34
C VAL A 152 -32.29 20.44 20.27
N GLU A 153 -32.21 20.76 21.56
CA GLU A 153 -31.73 19.82 22.59
C GLU A 153 -32.74 18.69 22.86
N ASN A 154 -34.03 18.96 22.62
CA ASN A 154 -35.15 18.04 22.74
C ASN A 154 -35.88 17.80 21.41
N ALA A 155 -35.14 17.68 20.30
CA ALA A 155 -35.73 17.48 18.96
C ALA A 155 -36.56 16.18 18.84
N ARG A 156 -36.44 15.27 19.83
CA ARG A 156 -37.32 14.10 19.98
C ARG A 156 -38.80 14.46 20.14
N SER A 157 -39.14 15.65 20.63
CA SER A 157 -40.52 16.10 20.80
C SER A 157 -41.25 16.28 19.47
N LEU A 158 -40.54 16.57 18.37
CA LEU A 158 -41.10 16.59 17.00
C LEU A 158 -41.68 15.24 16.58
N LEU A 159 -41.28 14.13 17.23
CA LEU A 159 -41.59 12.76 16.81
C LEU A 159 -42.85 12.18 17.47
N ARG A 160 -43.53 12.93 18.35
CA ARG A 160 -44.59 12.37 19.22
C ARG A 160 -46.00 12.71 18.75
N ASP A 161 -46.60 11.75 18.04
CA ASP A 161 -48.04 11.66 17.73
C ASP A 161 -48.56 12.82 16.87
N THR A 162 -48.16 12.82 15.60
CA THR A 162 -48.66 13.71 14.53
C THR A 162 -50.05 13.28 14.06
N LYS A 163 -51.03 13.21 14.98
CA LYS A 163 -52.43 13.16 14.56
C LYS A 163 -52.87 14.56 14.15
N GLY A 164 -52.79 14.86 12.86
CA GLY A 164 -53.38 16.05 12.25
C GLY A 164 -52.53 16.77 11.18
N THR A 165 -51.26 16.43 11.03
CA THR A 165 -50.36 16.96 10.00
C THR A 165 -49.75 15.79 9.23
N ASN A 166 -49.70 15.88 7.91
CA ASN A 166 -49.10 14.85 7.05
C ASN A 166 -47.65 14.61 7.48
N GLU A 167 -47.38 13.47 8.11
CA GLU A 167 -46.09 13.15 8.74
C GLU A 167 -44.94 13.21 7.73
N ASP A 168 -45.22 12.81 6.48
CA ASP A 168 -44.26 12.85 5.38
C ASP A 168 -43.84 14.28 5.01
N ASP A 169 -44.77 15.24 5.04
CA ASP A 169 -44.45 16.65 4.76
C ASP A 169 -43.59 17.27 5.87
N LEU A 170 -43.83 16.90 7.13
CA LEU A 170 -43.00 17.30 8.27
C LEU A 170 -41.60 16.68 8.19
N LEU A 171 -41.51 15.40 7.86
CA LEU A 171 -40.22 14.72 7.69
C LEU A 171 -39.41 15.29 6.52
N ASN A 172 -40.07 15.65 5.41
CA ASN A 172 -39.42 16.35 4.30
C ASN A 172 -38.96 17.75 4.68
N LYS A 173 -39.78 18.52 5.41
CA LYS A 173 -39.35 19.81 5.95
C LYS A 173 -38.17 19.69 6.90
N ILE A 174 -38.13 18.67 7.77
CA ILE A 174 -37.00 18.44 8.69
C ILE A 174 -35.70 18.19 7.92
N LYS A 175 -35.76 17.47 6.79
CA LYS A 175 -34.61 17.29 5.90
C LYS A 175 -34.10 18.62 5.35
N GLU A 176 -34.98 19.58 5.09
CA GLU A 176 -34.61 20.91 4.57
C GLU A 176 -34.05 21.87 5.64
N VAL A 177 -34.09 21.51 6.93
CA VAL A 177 -33.57 22.37 8.01
C VAL A 177 -32.12 22.00 8.33
N PRO A 178 -31.20 22.98 8.51
CA PRO A 178 -29.81 22.74 8.92
C PRO A 178 -29.69 22.36 10.40
N LEU A 179 -30.29 21.23 10.79
CA LEU A 179 -30.28 20.68 12.14
C LEU A 179 -29.25 19.55 12.28
N HIS A 180 -28.77 18.99 11.16
CA HIS A 180 -27.96 17.78 11.16
C HIS A 180 -26.48 18.11 11.23
N VAL A 181 -25.80 17.59 12.26
CA VAL A 181 -24.37 17.87 12.47
C VAL A 181 -23.52 16.83 11.76
N THR A 182 -22.69 17.28 10.82
CA THR A 182 -21.69 16.46 10.14
C THR A 182 -20.57 16.05 11.10
N VAL A 183 -19.77 15.05 10.71
CA VAL A 183 -18.56 14.65 11.45
C VAL A 183 -17.53 15.78 11.58
N SER A 184 -17.56 16.76 10.66
CA SER A 184 -16.74 17.98 10.71
C SER A 184 -17.33 19.09 11.58
N GLY A 185 -18.47 18.84 12.24
CA GLY A 185 -19.13 19.80 13.14
C GLY A 185 -20.02 20.85 12.46
N GLN A 186 -20.15 20.81 11.12
CA GLN A 186 -21.03 21.71 10.38
C GLN A 186 -22.47 21.23 10.45
N LYS A 187 -23.40 22.17 10.67
CA LYS A 187 -24.84 21.93 10.55
C LYS A 187 -25.23 22.02 9.07
N VAL A 188 -25.93 21.01 8.58
CA VAL A 188 -26.33 20.88 7.17
C VAL A 188 -27.79 20.49 7.06
N ASP A 189 -28.44 20.92 5.99
CA ASP A 189 -29.66 20.30 5.49
C ASP A 189 -29.32 18.96 4.80
N LEU A 190 -30.33 18.14 4.64
CA LEU A 190 -30.30 16.83 4.00
C LEU A 190 -31.19 16.88 2.77
N ASP A 191 -30.80 17.68 1.77
CA ASP A 191 -31.46 17.64 0.46
C ASP A 191 -31.63 16.19 -0.04
N THR A 192 -32.78 15.92 -0.63
CA THR A 192 -33.29 14.60 -1.04
C THR A 192 -32.36 13.81 -1.96
N THR A 193 -31.36 14.45 -2.56
CA THR A 193 -30.44 13.86 -3.53
C THR A 193 -29.16 13.27 -2.92
N SER A 194 -28.85 13.57 -1.65
CA SER A 194 -27.58 13.17 -1.03
C SER A 194 -27.69 11.83 -0.30
N LYS A 195 -26.67 10.98 -0.46
CA LYS A 195 -26.54 9.74 0.33
C LYS A 195 -26.12 10.10 1.75
N VAL A 196 -26.89 9.72 2.75
CA VAL A 196 -26.59 10.04 4.16
C VAL A 196 -26.03 8.82 4.87
N LEU A 197 -24.86 8.99 5.51
CA LEU A 197 -24.20 7.99 6.35
C LEU A 197 -24.16 8.48 7.79
N ILE A 198 -24.70 7.69 8.72
CA ILE A 198 -24.71 8.05 10.14
C ILE A 198 -23.63 7.26 10.88
N LEU A 199 -22.67 7.96 11.46
CA LEU A 199 -21.60 7.36 12.25
C LEU A 199 -21.91 7.46 13.73
N ASP A 200 -21.64 6.39 14.48
CA ASP A 200 -21.81 6.44 15.93
C ASP A 200 -20.90 7.48 16.61
N GLN A 201 -21.18 7.77 17.88
CA GLN A 201 -20.47 8.79 18.63
C GLN A 201 -18.98 8.47 18.82
N TYR A 202 -18.59 7.19 18.86
CA TYR A 202 -17.20 6.80 19.04
C TYR A 202 -16.43 6.95 17.73
N VAL A 203 -16.97 6.40 16.64
CA VAL A 203 -16.34 6.44 15.31
C VAL A 203 -16.19 7.88 14.82
N SER A 204 -17.24 8.70 14.98
CA SER A 204 -17.19 10.13 14.62
C SER A 204 -16.14 10.94 15.37
N LYS A 205 -15.66 10.48 16.53
CA LYS A 205 -14.58 11.14 17.29
C LYS A 205 -13.18 10.70 16.87
N ILE A 206 -13.02 9.48 16.35
CA ILE A 206 -11.70 8.90 16.07
C ILE A 206 -11.28 9.06 14.61
N ILE A 207 -12.23 9.15 13.67
CA ILE A 207 -11.88 9.29 12.26
C ILE A 207 -11.26 10.65 11.98
N VAL A 208 -10.35 10.68 10.99
CA VAL A 208 -9.82 11.93 10.45
C VAL A 208 -10.92 12.64 9.67
N THR A 209 -11.16 13.91 10.00
CA THR A 209 -12.22 14.73 9.40
C THR A 209 -11.69 15.75 8.38
N ASP A 210 -10.36 15.93 8.31
CA ASP A 210 -9.71 16.85 7.38
C ASP A 210 -10.06 16.52 5.92
N GLY A 211 -10.60 17.49 5.17
CA GLY A 211 -10.97 17.28 3.76
C GLY A 211 -12.23 16.45 3.52
N VAL A 212 -12.84 15.87 4.56
CA VAL A 212 -14.08 15.07 4.42
C VAL A 212 -15.23 15.93 3.88
N LYS A 213 -15.24 17.24 4.15
CA LYS A 213 -16.20 18.19 3.54
C LYS A 213 -16.08 18.21 2.02
N ASP A 214 -14.87 18.38 1.50
CA ASP A 214 -14.62 18.43 0.05
C ASP A 214 -14.93 17.08 -0.61
N TRP A 215 -14.59 15.99 0.06
CA TRP A 215 -14.96 14.64 -0.35
C TRP A 215 -16.47 14.44 -0.38
N ALA A 216 -17.21 14.92 0.63
CA ALA A 216 -18.66 14.82 0.71
C ALA A 216 -19.33 15.56 -0.44
N LEU A 217 -18.86 16.77 -0.75
CA LEU A 217 -19.37 17.58 -1.87
C LEU A 217 -19.18 16.88 -3.21
N LYS A 218 -18.00 16.28 -3.46
CA LYS A 218 -17.70 15.59 -4.73
C LYS A 218 -18.40 14.25 -4.87
N THR A 219 -18.65 13.55 -3.77
CA THR A 219 -19.26 12.20 -3.78
C THR A 219 -20.78 12.23 -3.59
N GLY A 220 -21.36 13.38 -3.24
CA GLY A 220 -22.77 13.49 -2.86
C GLY A 220 -23.12 12.69 -1.60
N THR A 221 -22.14 12.45 -0.72
CA THR A 221 -22.31 11.63 0.49
C THR A 221 -22.06 12.45 1.75
N ILE A 222 -23.06 12.55 2.62
CA ILE A 222 -22.99 13.30 3.88
C ILE A 222 -22.70 12.35 5.05
N LEU A 223 -21.61 12.60 5.77
CA LEU A 223 -21.27 11.88 7.01
C LEU A 223 -21.81 12.65 8.22
N LEU A 224 -22.85 12.14 8.85
CA LEU A 224 -23.47 12.70 10.05
C LEU A 224 -22.93 12.08 11.33
N LYS A 225 -22.82 12.90 12.36
CA LYS A 225 -22.57 12.47 13.74
C LYS A 225 -23.87 11.99 14.37
N SER A 226 -23.91 10.74 14.82
CA SER A 226 -25.03 10.21 15.58
C SER A 226 -25.01 10.74 17.01
N THR A 227 -26.15 11.24 17.46
CA THR A 227 -26.47 11.42 18.87
C THR A 227 -27.57 10.45 19.24
N GLN A 228 -27.54 9.89 20.46
CA GLN A 228 -28.61 9.02 20.94
C GLN A 228 -29.99 9.69 20.81
N ASN A 229 -30.01 11.03 20.90
CA ASN A 229 -31.21 11.85 20.79
C ASN A 229 -31.85 11.82 19.39
N LEU A 230 -31.06 11.68 18.32
CA LEU A 230 -31.54 11.73 16.94
C LEU A 230 -31.70 10.36 16.29
N LYS A 231 -31.35 9.26 16.97
CA LYS A 231 -31.41 7.91 16.40
C LYS A 231 -32.81 7.54 15.90
N SER A 232 -33.86 7.84 16.68
CA SER A 232 -35.25 7.58 16.29
C SER A 232 -35.70 8.44 15.10
N LEU A 233 -35.22 9.69 15.01
CA LEU A 233 -35.48 10.57 13.87
C LEU A 233 -34.88 9.98 12.60
N TYR A 234 -33.61 9.57 12.65
CA TYR A 234 -32.93 9.03 11.48
C TYR A 234 -33.55 7.73 10.96
N ILE A 235 -34.03 6.85 11.84
CA ILE A 235 -34.78 5.66 11.45
C ILE A 235 -36.07 6.05 10.71
N ARG A 236 -36.81 7.03 11.21
CA ARG A 236 -38.04 7.52 10.57
C ARG A 236 -37.79 8.25 9.24
N LEU A 237 -36.66 8.93 9.10
CA LEU A 237 -36.23 9.54 7.83
C LEU A 237 -35.80 8.51 6.78
N GLY A 238 -35.79 7.22 7.13
CA GLY A 238 -35.40 6.12 6.24
C GLY A 238 -33.88 5.93 6.14
N PHE A 239 -33.09 6.55 7.02
CA PHE A 239 -31.65 6.40 7.01
C PHE A 239 -31.21 5.14 7.75
N THR A 240 -30.25 4.43 7.16
CA THR A 240 -29.69 3.23 7.76
C THR A 240 -28.87 3.60 9.00
N THR A 241 -29.24 3.04 10.16
CA THR A 241 -28.45 3.16 11.40
C THR A 241 -27.51 1.97 11.60
N GLU A 242 -26.96 1.45 10.50
CA GLU A 242 -25.95 0.40 10.55
C GLU A 242 -24.75 0.87 11.39
N LYS A 243 -24.23 -0.04 12.22
CA LYS A 243 -23.03 0.24 13.01
C LYS A 243 -21.80 0.02 12.14
N TYR A 244 -21.31 1.11 11.55
CA TYR A 244 -20.02 1.13 10.89
C TYR A 244 -18.92 1.38 11.92
N ASP A 245 -17.87 0.56 11.93
CA ASP A 245 -16.63 0.92 12.60
C ASP A 245 -15.73 1.78 11.68
N ALA A 246 -14.58 2.24 12.19
CA ALA A 246 -13.68 3.05 11.39
C ALA A 246 -13.13 2.31 10.16
N ILE A 247 -12.93 0.99 10.22
CA ILE A 247 -12.46 0.20 9.07
C ILE A 247 -13.55 0.17 7.99
N ASP A 248 -14.81 0.01 8.37
CA ASP A 248 -15.94 0.04 7.44
C ASP A 248 -16.06 1.42 6.77
N VAL A 249 -15.85 2.51 7.51
CA VAL A 249 -15.89 3.87 6.95
C VAL A 249 -14.81 4.07 5.88
N TYR A 250 -13.58 3.66 6.16
CA TYR A 250 -12.48 3.81 5.22
C TYR A 250 -12.60 2.87 4.02
N SER A 251 -12.94 1.61 4.26
CA SER A 251 -13.03 0.60 3.20
C SER A 251 -14.21 0.83 2.26
N ASN A 252 -15.39 1.19 2.77
CA ASN A 252 -16.59 1.28 1.94
C ASN A 252 -16.82 2.67 1.32
N PHE A 253 -16.25 3.73 1.90
CA PHE A 253 -16.56 5.10 1.51
C PHE A 253 -15.33 5.93 1.16
N LEU A 254 -14.39 6.13 2.10
CA LEU A 254 -13.30 7.10 1.89
C LEU A 254 -12.26 6.62 0.86
N LEU A 255 -11.67 5.43 1.02
CA LEU A 255 -10.61 4.95 0.11
C LEU A 255 -11.08 4.71 -1.33
N PRO A 256 -12.27 4.14 -1.60
CA PRO A 256 -12.75 3.97 -2.98
C PRO A 256 -12.87 5.28 -3.77
N LYS A 257 -12.94 6.42 -3.09
CA LYS A 257 -13.03 7.77 -3.65
C LYS A 257 -11.96 8.70 -3.06
N PHE A 258 -10.75 8.17 -2.84
CA PHE A 258 -9.67 8.89 -2.17
C PHE A 258 -9.20 10.12 -2.97
N ASP A 259 -9.32 10.08 -4.29
CA ASP A 259 -9.08 11.18 -5.22
C ASP A 259 -10.02 12.39 -5.00
N CYS A 260 -11.18 12.17 -4.39
CA CYS A 260 -12.09 13.25 -4.02
C CYS A 260 -11.55 14.05 -2.81
N LEU A 261 -10.74 13.45 -1.93
CA LEU A 261 -10.09 14.16 -0.84
C LEU A 261 -8.99 15.09 -1.39
N PRO A 262 -8.84 16.32 -0.88
CA PRO A 262 -7.74 17.19 -1.24
C PRO A 262 -6.39 16.55 -0.89
N GLN A 263 -5.44 16.57 -1.84
CA GLN A 263 -4.14 15.90 -1.70
C GLN A 263 -3.36 16.31 -0.44
N LYS A 264 -3.47 17.56 0.01
CA LYS A 264 -2.86 18.05 1.25
C LYS A 264 -3.28 17.29 2.52
N TYR A 265 -4.42 16.59 2.48
CA TYR A 265 -4.94 15.80 3.60
C TYR A 265 -4.74 14.30 3.42
N HIS A 266 -4.27 13.83 2.25
CA HIS A 266 -4.04 12.40 2.03
C HIS A 266 -3.12 11.79 3.09
N LEU A 267 -2.06 12.51 3.47
CA LEU A 267 -1.09 12.02 4.43
C LEU A 267 -1.70 11.79 5.83
N SER A 268 -2.58 12.67 6.33
CA SER A 268 -3.19 12.50 7.66
C SER A 268 -4.11 11.28 7.70
N HIS A 269 -4.87 11.05 6.63
CA HIS A 269 -5.68 9.83 6.48
C HIS A 269 -4.82 8.56 6.41
N LEU A 270 -3.75 8.55 5.62
CA LEU A 270 -2.86 7.40 5.50
C LEU A 270 -2.13 7.09 6.80
N LEU A 271 -1.71 8.11 7.56
CA LEU A 271 -1.14 7.95 8.90
C LEU A 271 -2.15 7.29 9.84
N PHE A 272 -3.41 7.72 9.82
CA PHE A 272 -4.46 7.09 10.62
C PHE A 272 -4.69 5.62 10.23
N ILE A 273 -4.75 5.31 8.93
CA ILE A 273 -4.88 3.93 8.45
C ILE A 273 -3.69 3.09 8.95
N ARG A 274 -2.45 3.57 8.75
CA ARG A 274 -1.23 2.88 9.16
C ARG A 274 -1.17 2.66 10.68
N ASP A 275 -1.38 3.71 11.46
CA ASP A 275 -1.06 3.73 12.89
C ASP A 275 -2.23 3.27 13.77
N LYS A 276 -3.48 3.35 13.27
CA LYS A 276 -4.68 3.01 14.05
C LYS A 276 -5.46 1.83 13.48
N LEU A 277 -5.60 1.72 12.16
CA LEU A 277 -6.46 0.69 11.55
C LEU A 277 -5.70 -0.58 11.17
N LEU A 278 -4.44 -0.46 10.74
CA LEU A 278 -3.58 -1.58 10.35
C LEU A 278 -2.47 -1.88 11.37
N SER A 279 -2.48 -1.19 12.52
CA SER A 279 -1.57 -1.50 13.61
C SER A 279 -2.01 -2.77 14.31
N VAL A 280 -1.27 -3.86 14.10
CA VAL A 280 -1.52 -5.17 14.72
C VAL A 280 -0.30 -5.58 15.55
N PRO A 281 -0.47 -6.11 16.78
CA PRO A 281 0.64 -6.61 17.58
C PRO A 281 1.46 -7.69 16.85
N ALA A 282 2.76 -7.75 17.13
CA ALA A 282 3.65 -8.72 16.51
C ALA A 282 3.13 -10.16 16.70
N GLY A 283 2.99 -10.91 15.60
CA GLY A 283 2.54 -12.30 15.60
C GLY A 283 1.03 -12.50 15.46
N GLN A 284 0.22 -11.44 15.42
CA GLN A 284 -1.21 -11.53 15.09
C GLN A 284 -1.46 -11.34 13.59
N ILE A 285 -2.50 -12.02 13.09
CA ILE A 285 -2.98 -11.88 11.71
C ILE A 285 -4.01 -10.75 11.60
N PHE A 286 -4.14 -10.18 10.42
CA PHE A 286 -5.21 -9.23 10.13
C PHE A 286 -6.59 -9.88 10.25
N SER A 287 -7.56 -9.12 10.74
CA SER A 287 -8.96 -9.52 10.71
C SER A 287 -9.52 -9.45 9.29
N THR A 288 -10.62 -10.14 9.02
CA THR A 288 -11.30 -10.10 7.70
C THR A 288 -11.66 -8.69 7.24
N LYS A 289 -12.01 -7.79 8.17
CA LYS A 289 -12.27 -6.38 7.85
C LYS A 289 -10.99 -5.64 7.43
N GLN A 290 -9.87 -5.90 8.11
CA GLN A 290 -8.57 -5.34 7.74
C GLN A 290 -8.09 -5.90 6.39
N ASP A 291 -8.30 -7.18 6.10
CA ASP A 291 -7.97 -7.75 4.78
C ASP A 291 -8.75 -7.07 3.66
N LYS A 292 -10.05 -6.77 3.89
CA LYS A 292 -10.86 -5.98 2.95
C LYS A 292 -10.35 -4.54 2.82
N LEU A 293 -9.90 -3.91 3.90
CA LEU A 293 -9.30 -2.58 3.85
C LEU A 293 -8.00 -2.60 3.03
N ILE A 294 -7.16 -3.63 3.24
CA ILE A 294 -5.90 -3.83 2.53
C ILE A 294 -6.16 -4.04 1.03
N SER A 295 -7.13 -4.88 0.64
CA SER A 295 -7.42 -5.11 -0.78
C SER A 295 -7.82 -3.83 -1.51
N ILE A 296 -8.58 -2.95 -0.86
CA ILE A 296 -8.95 -1.64 -1.41
C ILE A 296 -7.74 -0.69 -1.42
N LEU A 297 -6.93 -0.69 -0.36
CA LEU A 297 -5.71 0.11 -0.28
C LEU A 297 -4.73 -0.20 -1.42
N LYS A 298 -4.57 -1.48 -1.79
CA LYS A 298 -3.72 -1.91 -2.91
C LYS A 298 -4.16 -1.31 -4.25
N GLU A 299 -5.46 -1.14 -4.42
CA GLU A 299 -6.05 -0.55 -5.63
C GLU A 299 -6.14 0.98 -5.59
N THR A 300 -5.88 1.59 -4.43
CA THR A 300 -6.00 3.04 -4.24
C THR A 300 -4.72 3.75 -4.70
N ALA A 301 -4.87 4.79 -5.52
CA ALA A 301 -3.76 5.69 -5.85
C ALA A 301 -3.56 6.70 -4.71
N PHE A 302 -2.40 6.67 -4.06
CA PHE A 302 -2.08 7.58 -2.95
C PHE A 302 -0.60 7.98 -2.85
N VAL A 303 0.29 7.36 -3.63
CA VAL A 303 1.73 7.64 -3.59
C VAL A 303 2.06 8.66 -4.68
N PRO A 304 2.54 9.87 -4.33
CA PRO A 304 2.94 10.87 -5.32
C PRO A 304 4.26 10.48 -5.99
N ALA A 305 4.36 10.74 -7.30
CA ALA A 305 5.59 10.74 -8.07
C ALA A 305 6.31 12.10 -7.96
N THR A 306 7.48 12.21 -8.60
CA THR A 306 8.28 13.44 -8.64
C THR A 306 7.57 14.61 -9.33
N ASP A 307 6.66 14.35 -10.27
CA ASP A 307 5.84 15.35 -10.95
C ASP A 307 4.55 15.72 -10.17
N GLY A 308 4.36 15.15 -8.98
CA GLY A 308 3.19 15.37 -8.12
C GLY A 308 1.97 14.52 -8.47
N LYS A 309 1.99 13.75 -9.57
CA LYS A 309 0.90 12.82 -9.90
C LYS A 309 0.85 11.66 -8.92
N ILE A 310 -0.35 11.17 -8.66
CA ILE A 310 -0.59 10.14 -7.66
C ILE A 310 -0.77 8.79 -8.35
N PHE A 311 -0.04 7.78 -7.87
CA PHE A 311 -0.10 6.40 -8.36
C PHE A 311 -0.40 5.42 -7.23
N LYS A 312 -0.72 4.19 -7.61
CA LYS A 312 -0.79 3.05 -6.69
C LYS A 312 0.60 2.72 -6.17
N ALA A 313 0.70 2.17 -4.95
CA ALA A 313 1.99 1.74 -4.41
C ALA A 313 2.66 0.67 -5.29
N SER A 314 1.88 -0.22 -5.93
CA SER A 314 2.38 -1.24 -6.86
C SER A 314 3.01 -0.70 -8.14
N HIS A 315 2.84 0.60 -8.45
CA HIS A 315 3.57 1.25 -9.55
C HIS A 315 5.07 1.39 -9.24
N PHE A 316 5.41 1.49 -7.96
CA PHE A 316 6.77 1.77 -7.52
C PHE A 316 7.52 0.51 -7.07
N LYS A 317 8.85 0.58 -7.17
CA LYS A 317 9.77 -0.41 -6.61
C LYS A 317 10.19 0.02 -5.21
N SER A 318 10.55 -0.96 -4.38
CA SER A 318 11.05 -0.66 -3.04
C SER A 318 12.53 -0.27 -3.07
N SER A 319 12.83 0.92 -2.54
CA SER A 319 14.21 1.38 -2.32
C SER A 319 14.93 0.65 -1.18
N PHE A 320 14.20 -0.18 -0.42
CA PHE A 320 14.74 -1.01 0.67
C PHE A 320 15.22 -2.39 0.19
N ASN A 321 15.09 -2.69 -1.10
CA ASN A 321 15.70 -3.86 -1.72
C ASN A 321 17.01 -3.44 -2.40
N ASP A 322 18.15 -3.96 -1.94
CA ASP A 322 19.47 -3.55 -2.42
C ASP A 322 19.68 -3.77 -3.93
N VAL A 323 19.10 -4.85 -4.48
CA VAL A 323 19.19 -5.15 -5.92
C VAL A 323 18.39 -4.13 -6.72
N MET A 324 17.14 -3.86 -6.33
CA MET A 324 16.30 -2.87 -6.99
C MET A 324 16.92 -1.48 -6.89
N LYS A 325 17.37 -1.07 -5.70
CA LYS A 325 18.03 0.21 -5.43
C LYS A 325 19.24 0.43 -6.33
N LEU A 326 20.00 -0.63 -6.60
CA LEU A 326 21.17 -0.55 -7.45
C LEU A 326 20.82 -0.57 -8.95
N MET A 327 19.77 -1.29 -9.36
CA MET A 327 19.45 -1.52 -10.78
C MET A 327 18.47 -0.52 -11.38
N CYS A 328 17.59 0.06 -10.57
CA CYS A 328 16.48 0.89 -11.01
C CYS A 328 16.82 2.37 -10.93
N SER A 329 16.20 3.16 -11.79
CA SER A 329 16.36 4.61 -11.80
C SER A 329 15.64 5.26 -10.60
N PRO A 330 16.12 6.42 -10.10
CA PRO A 330 15.54 7.11 -8.94
C PRO A 330 14.04 7.40 -9.03
N ASP A 331 13.53 7.66 -10.24
CA ASP A 331 12.12 7.93 -10.55
C ASP A 331 11.19 6.72 -10.36
N GLN A 332 11.74 5.50 -10.30
CA GLN A 332 10.97 4.27 -10.05
C GLN A 332 10.69 4.03 -8.57
N PHE A 333 11.17 4.89 -7.68
CA PHE A 333 10.99 4.80 -6.24
C PHE A 333 10.03 5.88 -5.72
N PRO A 334 9.32 5.62 -4.61
CA PRO A 334 8.52 6.65 -3.96
C PRO A 334 9.37 7.81 -3.46
N VAL A 335 8.82 9.03 -3.51
CA VAL A 335 9.43 10.23 -2.90
C VAL A 335 9.07 10.36 -1.42
N ALA A 336 9.72 11.26 -0.70
CA ALA A 336 9.39 11.57 0.68
C ALA A 336 7.92 12.02 0.82
N PRO A 337 7.19 11.58 1.87
CA PRO A 337 7.68 10.79 3.01
C PRO A 337 7.72 9.28 2.77
N PHE A 338 7.19 8.77 1.65
CA PHE A 338 7.06 7.33 1.38
C PHE A 338 8.40 6.62 1.15
N SER A 339 9.47 7.37 0.88
CA SER A 339 10.84 6.86 0.88
C SER A 339 11.38 6.52 2.27
N ASP A 340 10.72 6.95 3.35
CA ASP A 340 11.24 6.82 4.71
C ASP A 340 10.99 5.42 5.28
N LYS A 341 11.92 4.95 6.14
CA LYS A 341 11.88 3.60 6.73
C LYS A 341 10.56 3.28 7.44
N GLN A 342 9.94 4.28 8.06
CA GLN A 342 8.64 4.15 8.76
C GLN A 342 7.48 3.72 7.84
N TRP A 343 7.59 3.94 6.53
CA TRP A 343 6.56 3.56 5.55
C TRP A 343 6.78 2.18 4.93
N ASN A 344 7.93 1.55 5.16
CA ASN A 344 8.31 0.30 4.48
C ASN A 344 7.27 -0.81 4.65
N GLU A 345 6.87 -1.13 5.89
CA GLU A 345 5.89 -2.19 6.14
C GLU A 345 4.49 -1.83 5.62
N PHE A 346 4.09 -0.57 5.75
CA PHE A 346 2.82 -0.10 5.19
C PHE A 346 2.77 -0.23 3.66
N LEU A 347 3.85 0.13 2.97
CA LEU A 347 3.92 0.02 1.51
C LEU A 347 3.97 -1.43 1.04
N LYS A 348 4.59 -2.35 1.81
CA LYS A 348 4.50 -3.79 1.55
C LYS A 348 3.07 -4.30 1.65
N ILE A 349 2.31 -3.84 2.65
CA ILE A 349 0.88 -4.15 2.77
C ILE A 349 0.10 -3.60 1.57
N ALA A 350 0.45 -2.39 1.11
CA ALA A 350 -0.12 -1.75 -0.08
C ALA A 350 0.42 -2.29 -1.43
N ASP A 351 1.15 -3.41 -1.43
CA ASP A 351 1.63 -4.10 -2.64
C ASP A 351 2.72 -3.38 -3.44
N ILE A 352 3.58 -2.60 -2.78
CA ILE A 352 4.81 -2.10 -3.43
C ILE A 352 5.66 -3.26 -3.93
N GLN A 353 6.34 -3.09 -5.07
CA GLN A 353 7.20 -4.12 -5.63
C GLN A 353 8.48 -4.27 -4.76
N PHE A 354 8.41 -5.15 -3.76
CA PHE A 354 9.51 -5.43 -2.83
C PHE A 354 10.34 -6.66 -3.20
N LYS A 355 9.70 -7.64 -3.86
CA LYS A 355 10.34 -8.89 -4.31
C LYS A 355 10.83 -8.72 -5.74
N VAL A 356 12.09 -9.09 -5.98
CA VAL A 356 12.63 -9.18 -7.35
C VAL A 356 11.98 -10.38 -8.03
N THR A 357 11.22 -10.13 -9.10
CA THR A 357 10.56 -11.19 -9.89
C THR A 357 11.52 -11.79 -10.92
N PRO A 358 11.24 -12.98 -11.49
CA PRO A 358 12.02 -13.55 -12.59
C PRO A 358 12.19 -12.58 -13.77
N GLU A 359 11.13 -11.87 -14.15
CA GLU A 359 11.13 -10.91 -15.26
C GLU A 359 12.09 -9.74 -14.97
N MET A 360 12.09 -9.23 -13.73
CA MET A 360 13.04 -8.20 -13.32
C MET A 360 14.49 -8.67 -13.39
N ILE A 361 14.78 -9.94 -13.12
CA ILE A 361 16.14 -10.48 -13.22
C ILE A 361 16.62 -10.43 -14.69
N VAL A 362 15.75 -10.77 -15.64
CA VAL A 362 16.02 -10.67 -17.08
C VAL A 362 16.25 -9.22 -17.48
N ASP A 363 15.38 -8.31 -17.05
CA ASP A 363 15.54 -6.87 -17.30
C ASP A 363 16.86 -6.33 -16.73
N PHE A 364 17.20 -6.71 -15.50
CA PHE A 364 18.45 -6.30 -14.84
C PHE A 364 19.68 -6.84 -15.56
N ALA A 365 19.63 -8.07 -16.09
CA ALA A 365 20.71 -8.62 -16.89
C ALA A 365 20.93 -7.80 -18.18
N HIS A 366 19.86 -7.42 -18.89
CA HIS A 366 19.95 -6.54 -20.06
C HIS A 366 20.37 -5.10 -19.74
N ILE A 367 20.04 -4.58 -18.55
CA ILE A 367 20.57 -3.29 -18.08
C ILE A 367 22.08 -3.38 -17.93
N VAL A 368 22.60 -4.43 -17.29
CA VAL A 368 24.04 -4.63 -17.10
C VAL A 368 24.77 -4.81 -18.43
N GLU A 369 24.21 -5.59 -19.36
CA GLU A 369 24.76 -5.78 -20.70
C GLU A 369 24.88 -4.46 -21.46
N ARG A 370 23.80 -3.66 -21.51
CA ARG A 370 23.79 -2.34 -22.19
C ARG A 370 24.76 -1.35 -21.55
N LEU A 371 24.84 -1.30 -20.22
CA LEU A 371 25.78 -0.41 -19.53
C LEU A 371 27.23 -0.72 -19.88
N ALA A 372 27.55 -2.00 -20.14
CA ALA A 372 28.89 -2.43 -20.49
C ALA A 372 29.29 -2.14 -21.95
N GLU A 373 28.38 -1.70 -22.81
CA GLU A 373 28.69 -1.25 -24.17
C GLU A 373 29.69 -0.06 -24.16
N ASN A 374 29.63 0.77 -23.12
CA ASN A 374 30.56 1.88 -22.87
C ASN A 374 31.84 1.45 -22.11
N GLY A 375 32.04 0.14 -21.92
CA GLY A 375 33.16 -0.43 -21.18
C GLY A 375 32.81 -0.86 -19.73
N ILE A 376 33.66 -1.73 -19.18
CA ILE A 376 33.45 -2.31 -17.84
C ILE A 376 34.08 -1.40 -16.77
N ASN A 377 33.27 -0.51 -16.22
CA ASN A 377 33.62 0.35 -15.08
C ASN A 377 33.22 -0.27 -13.72
N GLU A 378 33.45 0.45 -12.62
CA GLU A 378 33.08 -0.02 -11.27
C GLU A 378 31.57 -0.17 -11.07
N GLU A 379 30.75 0.65 -11.72
CA GLU A 379 29.30 0.53 -11.65
C GLU A 379 28.81 -0.78 -12.27
N VAL A 380 29.28 -1.11 -13.47
CA VAL A 380 28.98 -2.38 -14.16
C VAL A 380 29.43 -3.56 -13.31
N ARG A 381 30.64 -3.51 -12.74
CA ARG A 381 31.16 -4.56 -11.84
C ARG A 381 30.27 -4.76 -10.62
N LYS A 382 29.86 -3.67 -9.97
CA LYS A 382 29.00 -3.72 -8.79
C LYS A 382 27.64 -4.31 -9.15
N LYS A 383 26.98 -3.82 -10.21
CA LYS A 383 25.68 -4.34 -10.67
C LYS A 383 25.74 -5.82 -11.04
N SER A 384 26.74 -6.22 -11.83
CA SER A 384 26.94 -7.62 -12.24
C SER A 384 27.11 -8.54 -11.02
N LYS A 385 28.02 -8.21 -10.09
CA LYS A 385 28.26 -9.01 -8.88
C LYS A 385 27.02 -9.10 -7.99
N THR A 386 26.33 -7.98 -7.77
CA THR A 386 25.09 -7.95 -6.97
C THR A 386 24.00 -8.82 -7.59
N LEU A 387 23.83 -8.79 -8.92
CA LEU A 387 22.84 -9.60 -9.62
C LEU A 387 23.17 -11.10 -9.52
N VAL A 388 24.42 -11.48 -9.80
CA VAL A 388 24.88 -12.87 -9.68
C VAL A 388 24.67 -13.38 -8.26
N GLY A 389 25.10 -12.61 -7.25
CA GLY A 389 24.89 -12.96 -5.84
C GLY A 389 23.41 -13.17 -5.50
N HIS A 390 22.53 -12.29 -6.00
CA HIS A 390 21.09 -12.43 -5.81
C HIS A 390 20.54 -13.72 -6.43
N ILE A 391 20.86 -14.00 -7.70
CA ILE A 391 20.43 -15.21 -8.42
C ILE A 391 20.86 -16.47 -7.67
N MET A 392 22.11 -16.53 -7.22
CA MET A 392 22.65 -17.72 -6.53
C MET A 392 22.06 -17.92 -5.13
N SER A 393 21.68 -16.84 -4.44
CA SER A 393 21.03 -16.91 -3.12
C SER A 393 19.55 -17.33 -3.18
N ARG A 394 18.96 -17.35 -4.38
CA ARG A 394 17.52 -17.52 -4.57
C ARG A 394 17.09 -18.99 -4.41
N LYS A 395 16.08 -19.22 -3.56
CA LYS A 395 15.63 -20.57 -3.17
C LYS A 395 15.07 -21.38 -4.34
N ASN A 396 14.17 -20.77 -5.12
CA ASN A 396 13.37 -21.43 -6.17
C ASN A 396 13.88 -21.17 -7.61
N VAL A 397 15.14 -20.73 -7.74
CA VAL A 397 15.71 -20.28 -9.02
C VAL A 397 15.62 -21.32 -10.16
N VAL A 398 15.64 -22.61 -9.81
CA VAL A 398 15.55 -23.73 -10.77
C VAL A 398 14.14 -23.92 -11.32
N THR A 399 13.11 -23.73 -10.48
CA THR A 399 11.71 -23.99 -10.84
C THR A 399 11.07 -22.81 -11.56
N GLU A 400 11.63 -21.61 -11.43
CA GLU A 400 11.10 -20.38 -12.02
C GLU A 400 11.44 -20.21 -13.51
N GLY A 401 12.32 -21.04 -14.08
CA GLY A 401 12.70 -20.98 -15.51
C GLY A 401 13.69 -19.88 -15.89
N VAL A 402 13.87 -18.86 -15.03
CA VAL A 402 14.70 -17.66 -15.25
C VAL A 402 16.13 -17.94 -15.70
N LEU A 403 16.72 -19.07 -15.27
CA LEU A 403 18.10 -19.44 -15.64
C LEU A 403 18.26 -19.61 -17.16
N ARG A 404 17.26 -20.17 -17.84
CA ARG A 404 17.31 -20.36 -19.29
C ARG A 404 17.26 -19.02 -20.01
N ASP A 405 16.44 -18.11 -19.52
CA ASP A 405 16.24 -16.79 -20.12
C ASP A 405 17.52 -15.94 -20.02
N ILE A 406 18.20 -15.98 -18.87
CA ILE A 406 19.44 -15.22 -18.68
C ILE A 406 20.69 -15.91 -19.26
N SER A 407 20.59 -17.18 -19.67
CA SER A 407 21.77 -17.97 -20.07
C SER A 407 22.56 -17.34 -21.22
N THR A 408 21.90 -16.61 -22.12
CA THR A 408 22.51 -15.99 -23.31
C THR A 408 22.91 -14.52 -23.12
N ILE A 409 22.43 -13.87 -22.05
CA ILE A 409 22.63 -12.44 -21.83
C ILE A 409 24.04 -12.19 -21.31
N ARG A 410 24.77 -11.24 -21.88
CA ARG A 410 26.15 -10.95 -21.47
C ARG A 410 26.21 -9.97 -20.30
N PHE A 411 25.89 -10.46 -19.11
CA PHE A 411 25.91 -9.66 -17.88
C PHE A 411 27.00 -10.07 -16.89
N LEU A 412 27.79 -11.11 -17.19
CA LEU A 412 28.82 -11.64 -16.29
C LEU A 412 30.16 -10.99 -16.55
N LEU A 413 30.93 -10.76 -15.49
CA LEU A 413 32.30 -10.30 -15.62
C LEU A 413 33.16 -11.37 -16.30
N PRO A 414 34.00 -10.99 -17.28
CA PRO A 414 34.91 -11.93 -17.92
C PRO A 414 36.01 -12.36 -16.95
N TYR A 415 36.45 -13.60 -17.10
CA TYR A 415 37.71 -14.07 -16.54
C TYR A 415 38.89 -13.24 -17.08
N LYS A 416 39.82 -12.89 -16.20
CA LYS A 416 41.07 -12.24 -16.57
C LYS A 416 42.18 -13.28 -16.58
N ALA A 417 42.72 -13.52 -17.77
CA ALA A 417 43.94 -14.30 -17.93
C ALA A 417 45.07 -13.70 -17.08
N ASP A 418 45.94 -14.56 -16.56
CA ASP A 418 47.11 -14.11 -15.82
C ASP A 418 48.12 -13.39 -16.73
N ASP A 419 49.13 -12.74 -16.13
CA ASP A 419 50.12 -11.96 -16.86
C ASP A 419 50.88 -12.81 -17.88
N TRP A 420 51.11 -14.09 -17.57
CA TRP A 420 51.83 -15.00 -18.45
C TRP A 420 50.97 -15.44 -19.64
N GLN A 421 49.73 -15.83 -19.40
CA GLN A 421 48.74 -16.13 -20.44
C GLN A 421 48.52 -14.95 -21.38
N ASN A 422 48.46 -13.73 -20.84
CA ASN A 422 48.34 -12.51 -21.64
C ASN A 422 49.62 -12.15 -22.41
N LYS A 423 50.80 -12.47 -21.86
CA LYS A 423 52.08 -12.34 -22.56
C LYS A 423 52.15 -13.28 -23.75
N ILE A 424 51.59 -14.49 -23.63
CA ILE A 424 51.50 -15.45 -24.72
C ILE A 424 50.50 -15.00 -25.77
N TYR A 425 49.25 -14.80 -25.36
CA TYR A 425 48.18 -14.41 -26.24
C TYR A 425 47.21 -13.49 -25.51
N LYS A 426 47.23 -12.21 -25.90
CA LYS A 426 46.42 -11.17 -25.28
C LYS A 426 44.92 -11.44 -25.51
N GLN A 427 44.15 -11.50 -24.43
CA GLN A 427 42.69 -11.53 -24.55
C GLN A 427 42.20 -10.24 -25.23
N LYS A 428 41.57 -10.37 -26.41
CA LYS A 428 40.96 -9.24 -27.11
C LYS A 428 39.70 -8.78 -26.37
N ASP A 429 39.41 -7.47 -26.41
CA ASP A 429 38.19 -6.82 -25.93
C ASP A 429 37.53 -7.47 -24.69
N ILE A 430 37.91 -7.01 -23.49
CA ILE A 430 37.32 -7.44 -22.21
C ILE A 430 35.86 -6.97 -22.15
N LYS A 431 34.95 -7.75 -22.74
CA LYS A 431 33.50 -7.56 -22.72
C LYS A 431 32.87 -8.51 -21.71
N LEU A 432 31.64 -8.20 -21.29
CA LEU A 432 30.88 -9.13 -20.46
C LEU A 432 30.61 -10.44 -21.24
N ILE A 433 30.50 -11.54 -20.49
CA ILE A 433 30.21 -12.87 -21.02
C ILE A 433 28.83 -13.34 -20.56
N CYS A 434 28.31 -14.37 -21.19
CA CYS A 434 27.07 -15.05 -20.80
C CYS A 434 27.38 -16.45 -20.22
N TYR A 435 26.37 -17.13 -19.67
CA TYR A 435 26.57 -18.48 -19.12
C TYR A 435 26.63 -19.55 -20.20
N ARG A 436 25.84 -19.40 -21.26
CA ARG A 436 25.70 -20.42 -22.29
C ARG A 436 27.03 -20.65 -22.99
N ASP A 437 27.37 -21.92 -23.13
CA ASP A 437 28.62 -22.39 -23.72
C ASP A 437 29.91 -21.99 -22.96
N SER A 438 29.77 -21.39 -21.77
CA SER A 438 30.92 -21.07 -20.92
C SER A 438 31.49 -22.29 -20.20
N VAL A 439 32.78 -22.22 -19.87
CA VAL A 439 33.53 -23.27 -19.16
C VAL A 439 34.11 -22.72 -17.85
N PRO A 440 34.31 -23.56 -16.82
CA PRO A 440 34.85 -23.09 -15.55
C PRO A 440 36.29 -22.60 -15.66
N GLN A 441 36.67 -21.67 -14.79
CA GLN A 441 38.05 -21.20 -14.64
C GLN A 441 39.08 -22.32 -14.42
N SER A 442 38.69 -23.46 -13.83
CA SER A 442 39.59 -24.60 -13.63
C SER A 442 40.12 -25.21 -14.92
N VAL A 443 39.42 -25.02 -16.05
CA VAL A 443 39.84 -25.49 -17.38
C VAL A 443 40.26 -24.32 -18.30
N ALA A 444 40.54 -23.15 -17.72
CA ALA A 444 40.96 -21.96 -18.47
C ALA A 444 42.17 -22.24 -19.39
N TYR A 445 43.12 -23.07 -18.93
CA TYR A 445 44.32 -23.48 -19.67
C TYR A 445 44.05 -24.24 -20.98
N LEU A 446 42.80 -24.67 -21.22
CA LEU A 446 42.37 -25.36 -22.44
C LEU A 446 41.67 -24.43 -23.44
N GLY A 447 41.38 -23.18 -23.08
CA GLY A 447 40.56 -22.33 -23.93
C GLY A 447 40.57 -20.83 -23.65
N TRP A 448 41.53 -20.24 -22.91
CA TRP A 448 41.48 -18.80 -22.61
C TRP A 448 41.55 -17.86 -23.82
N THR A 449 41.93 -18.40 -24.99
CA THR A 449 41.95 -17.65 -26.25
C THR A 449 40.69 -17.85 -27.10
N THR A 450 39.85 -18.86 -26.83
CA THR A 450 38.73 -19.29 -27.70
C THR A 450 37.39 -19.46 -26.97
N CYS A 451 37.41 -19.62 -25.65
CA CYS A 451 36.23 -19.91 -24.85
C CYS A 451 35.87 -18.75 -23.90
N SER A 452 34.57 -18.62 -23.62
CA SER A 452 34.08 -17.83 -22.51
C SER A 452 34.37 -18.55 -21.20
N ILE A 453 35.31 -18.01 -20.41
CA ILE A 453 35.68 -18.60 -19.12
C ILE A 453 34.87 -17.94 -18.02
N LEU A 454 34.15 -18.76 -17.26
CA LEU A 454 33.37 -18.35 -16.11
C LEU A 454 34.27 -18.19 -14.89
N PRO A 455 34.39 -16.98 -14.30
CA PRO A 455 35.19 -16.77 -13.10
C PRO A 455 34.54 -17.47 -11.89
N GLN A 456 35.36 -17.79 -10.89
CA GLN A 456 34.93 -18.56 -9.71
C GLN A 456 33.76 -17.91 -8.95
N GLU A 457 33.65 -16.58 -8.95
CA GLU A 457 32.56 -15.88 -8.28
C GLU A 457 31.22 -16.07 -8.98
N ALA A 458 31.23 -16.28 -10.30
CA ALA A 458 30.04 -16.51 -11.10
C ALA A 458 29.72 -17.98 -11.32
N ASP A 459 30.61 -18.91 -10.94
CA ASP A 459 30.38 -20.34 -11.08
C ASP A 459 29.41 -20.88 -10.00
N PRO A 460 28.18 -21.33 -10.38
CA PRO A 460 27.26 -21.97 -9.44
C PRO A 460 27.75 -23.34 -8.95
N CYS A 461 28.72 -23.94 -9.64
CA CYS A 461 29.18 -25.30 -9.49
C CYS A 461 30.65 -25.34 -9.02
N ARG A 462 30.97 -24.63 -7.94
CA ARG A 462 32.36 -24.49 -7.44
C ARG A 462 33.04 -25.83 -7.12
N ASP A 463 32.30 -26.79 -6.56
CA ASP A 463 32.76 -28.16 -6.37
C ASP A 463 32.09 -29.09 -7.38
N ARG A 464 32.78 -29.34 -8.49
CA ARG A 464 32.27 -30.17 -9.59
C ARG A 464 32.37 -31.67 -9.31
N GLN A 465 33.11 -32.08 -8.28
CA GLN A 465 33.25 -33.50 -7.94
C GLN A 465 32.00 -34.02 -7.21
N ASN A 466 31.31 -33.16 -6.45
CA ASN A 466 30.14 -33.50 -5.65
C ASN A 466 28.95 -32.57 -5.90
N LEU A 467 28.52 -32.44 -7.16
CA LEU A 467 27.35 -31.63 -7.48
C LEU A 467 26.06 -32.29 -6.95
N ASP A 468 25.30 -31.53 -6.17
CA ASP A 468 23.96 -31.94 -5.78
C ASP A 468 22.98 -31.88 -6.98
N LYS A 469 21.78 -32.44 -6.81
CA LYS A 469 20.75 -32.45 -7.87
C LYS A 469 20.38 -31.03 -8.34
N LYS A 470 20.36 -30.06 -7.43
CA LYS A 470 20.01 -28.67 -7.72
C LYS A 470 21.09 -28.01 -8.60
N GLN A 471 22.36 -28.20 -8.27
CA GLN A 471 23.49 -27.65 -9.01
C GLN A 471 23.61 -28.23 -10.40
N LYS A 472 23.36 -29.55 -10.58
CA LYS A 472 23.30 -30.17 -11.92
C LYS A 472 22.21 -29.55 -12.80
N GLU A 473 21.05 -29.27 -12.21
CA GLU A 473 19.95 -28.62 -12.92
C GLU A 473 20.28 -27.15 -13.25
N ILE A 474 20.86 -26.40 -12.30
CA ILE A 474 21.34 -25.02 -12.55
C ILE A 474 22.34 -25.02 -13.71
N GLN A 475 23.33 -25.91 -13.67
CA GLN A 475 24.34 -26.07 -14.72
C GLN A 475 23.70 -26.30 -16.09
N SER A 476 22.74 -27.23 -16.15
CA SER A 476 22.02 -27.59 -17.36
C SER A 476 21.22 -26.41 -17.93
N GLN A 477 20.43 -25.72 -17.09
CA GLN A 477 19.59 -24.60 -17.53
C GLN A 477 20.41 -23.38 -17.99
N LEU A 478 21.56 -23.14 -17.35
CA LEU A 478 22.49 -22.08 -17.73
C LEU A 478 23.32 -22.44 -18.97
N GLY A 479 23.38 -23.71 -19.36
CA GLY A 479 24.17 -24.19 -20.50
C GLY A 479 25.68 -24.13 -20.26
N ILE A 480 26.14 -24.39 -19.03
CA ILE A 480 27.56 -24.36 -18.64
C ILE A 480 28.19 -25.74 -18.89
N HIS A 481 29.27 -25.78 -19.68
CA HIS A 481 29.99 -27.03 -19.97
C HIS A 481 31.09 -27.29 -18.93
N ASN A 482 31.35 -28.57 -18.63
CA ASN A 482 32.47 -28.96 -17.78
C ASN A 482 33.82 -28.84 -18.51
N GLU A 483 33.80 -29.02 -19.82
CA GLU A 483 34.99 -28.99 -20.67
C GLU A 483 34.68 -28.21 -21.96
N PRO A 484 35.70 -27.60 -22.58
CA PRO A 484 35.54 -26.96 -23.89
C PRO A 484 35.26 -27.97 -24.99
N ARG A 485 34.66 -27.49 -26.10
CA ARG A 485 34.52 -28.28 -27.33
C ARG A 485 35.89 -28.54 -27.94
N ILE A 486 36.08 -29.71 -28.55
CA ILE A 486 37.39 -30.09 -29.09
C ILE A 486 37.90 -29.11 -30.15
N ASP A 487 37.02 -28.58 -31.00
CA ASP A 487 37.39 -27.62 -32.03
C ASP A 487 37.95 -26.32 -31.41
N SER A 488 37.32 -25.86 -30.31
CA SER A 488 37.79 -24.69 -29.56
C SER A 488 39.14 -24.92 -28.89
N VAL A 489 39.42 -26.14 -28.43
CA VAL A 489 40.74 -26.51 -27.88
C VAL A 489 41.79 -26.60 -28.99
N ILE A 490 41.44 -27.15 -30.15
CA ILE A 490 42.36 -27.23 -31.31
C ILE A 490 42.76 -25.81 -31.75
N GLU A 491 41.79 -24.92 -31.91
CA GLU A 491 42.04 -23.52 -32.24
C GLU A 491 42.85 -22.82 -31.14
N HIS A 492 42.57 -23.10 -29.87
CA HIS A 492 43.34 -22.59 -28.74
C HIS A 492 44.81 -23.01 -28.79
N VAL A 493 45.06 -24.29 -29.00
CA VAL A 493 46.42 -24.86 -29.15
C VAL A 493 47.14 -24.21 -30.32
N GLN A 494 46.47 -24.03 -31.45
CA GLN A 494 47.03 -23.33 -32.60
C GLN A 494 47.41 -21.89 -32.27
N ASN A 495 46.53 -21.12 -31.62
CA ASN A 495 46.80 -19.74 -31.22
C ASN A 495 48.02 -19.62 -30.30
N ILE A 496 48.10 -20.46 -29.27
CA ILE A 496 49.21 -20.47 -28.31
C ILE A 496 50.51 -20.90 -28.97
N CYS A 497 50.51 -22.02 -29.69
CA CYS A 497 51.73 -22.57 -30.28
C CYS A 497 52.28 -21.64 -31.35
N ASN A 498 51.43 -21.00 -32.16
CA ASN A 498 51.86 -20.01 -33.12
C ASN A 498 52.46 -18.77 -32.43
N ALA A 499 51.85 -18.29 -31.36
CA ALA A 499 52.37 -17.15 -30.60
C ALA A 499 53.70 -17.47 -29.90
N LEU A 500 53.79 -18.64 -29.27
CA LEU A 500 55.03 -19.13 -28.63
C LEU A 500 56.13 -19.38 -29.65
N ASN A 501 55.81 -19.92 -30.82
CA ASN A 501 56.79 -20.11 -31.89
C ASN A 501 57.32 -18.76 -32.39
N ALA A 502 56.44 -17.76 -32.58
CA ALA A 502 56.87 -16.40 -32.93
C ALA A 502 57.75 -15.77 -31.83
N MET A 503 57.45 -16.00 -30.55
CA MET A 503 58.31 -15.58 -29.44
C MET A 503 59.67 -16.30 -29.43
N ALA A 504 59.69 -17.60 -29.76
CA ALA A 504 60.92 -18.38 -29.87
C ALA A 504 61.81 -17.87 -31.00
N ASP A 505 61.22 -17.60 -32.18
CA ASP A 505 61.93 -17.04 -33.35
C ASP A 505 62.59 -15.68 -33.04
N LEU A 506 62.00 -14.91 -32.11
CA LEU A 506 62.50 -13.63 -31.63
C LEU A 506 63.38 -13.73 -30.36
N ASN A 507 63.69 -14.94 -29.88
CA ASN A 507 64.42 -15.19 -28.63
C ASN A 507 63.81 -14.51 -27.37
N LEU A 508 62.49 -14.38 -27.32
CA LEU A 508 61.76 -13.76 -26.20
C LEU A 508 61.42 -14.74 -25.07
N ILE A 509 61.74 -16.02 -25.25
CA ILE A 509 61.54 -17.07 -24.23
C ILE A 509 62.76 -17.14 -23.31
N GLU A 510 62.67 -16.48 -22.15
CA GLU A 510 63.65 -16.63 -21.06
C GLU A 510 63.60 -18.00 -20.39
N ASP A 511 64.68 -18.41 -19.71
CA ASP A 511 64.75 -19.70 -18.98
C ASP A 511 63.69 -19.82 -17.89
N SER A 512 63.33 -18.69 -17.27
CA SER A 512 62.25 -18.57 -16.28
C SER A 512 60.88 -19.02 -16.81
N HIS A 513 60.64 -18.91 -18.13
CA HIS A 513 59.37 -19.27 -18.75
C HIS A 513 59.26 -20.76 -19.12
N VAL A 514 60.39 -21.45 -19.27
CA VAL A 514 60.44 -22.82 -19.82
C VAL A 514 59.59 -23.78 -18.98
N GLY A 515 59.73 -23.71 -17.65
CA GLY A 515 58.93 -24.54 -16.73
C GLY A 515 57.42 -24.27 -16.85
N CYS A 516 57.00 -23.01 -16.98
CA CYS A 516 55.60 -22.65 -17.15
C CYS A 516 55.03 -23.16 -18.49
N ILE A 517 55.80 -23.09 -19.57
CA ILE A 517 55.40 -23.62 -20.88
C ILE A 517 55.28 -25.15 -20.80
N GLN A 518 56.25 -25.83 -20.20
CA GLN A 518 56.22 -27.29 -20.04
C GLN A 518 54.98 -27.75 -19.27
N GLU A 519 54.71 -27.15 -18.11
CA GLU A 519 53.55 -27.50 -17.27
C GLU A 519 52.22 -27.27 -17.99
N MET A 520 52.09 -26.14 -18.68
CA MET A 520 50.88 -25.80 -19.44
C MET A 520 50.68 -26.77 -20.61
N MET A 521 51.73 -27.00 -21.40
CA MET A 521 51.66 -27.92 -22.53
C MET A 521 51.41 -29.35 -22.06
N LYS A 522 52.02 -29.81 -20.95
CA LYS A 522 51.76 -31.12 -20.34
C LYS A 522 50.28 -31.33 -20.01
N LYS A 523 49.61 -30.33 -19.42
CA LYS A 523 48.18 -30.43 -19.13
C LYS A 523 47.30 -30.47 -20.38
N ILE A 524 47.61 -29.63 -21.38
CA ILE A 524 46.93 -29.63 -22.69
C ILE A 524 47.08 -31.00 -23.35
N TYR A 525 48.29 -31.51 -23.34
CA TYR A 525 48.68 -32.81 -23.81
C TYR A 525 47.83 -33.90 -23.13
N GLU A 526 47.91 -34.04 -21.81
CA GLU A 526 47.16 -35.07 -21.07
C GLU A 526 45.67 -35.07 -21.41
N TRP A 527 45.10 -33.86 -21.58
CA TRP A 527 43.72 -33.71 -22.02
C TRP A 527 43.49 -34.23 -23.45
N LEU A 528 44.32 -33.83 -24.43
CA LEU A 528 44.21 -34.31 -25.81
C LEU A 528 44.34 -35.83 -25.90
N LYS A 529 45.26 -36.43 -25.14
CA LYS A 529 45.43 -37.89 -25.02
C LYS A 529 44.13 -38.56 -24.60
N SER A 530 43.44 -37.99 -23.61
CA SER A 530 42.16 -38.53 -23.11
C SER A 530 41.03 -38.52 -24.16
N LYS A 531 41.11 -37.66 -25.19
CA LYS A 531 40.09 -37.49 -26.23
C LYS A 531 40.40 -38.21 -27.55
N MET A 532 41.61 -38.73 -27.71
CA MET A 532 42.10 -39.37 -28.94
C MET A 532 41.18 -40.47 -29.48
N ASN A 533 40.68 -41.34 -28.60
CA ASN A 533 39.87 -42.49 -29.01
C ASN A 533 38.51 -42.09 -29.63
N LYS A 534 38.02 -40.88 -29.34
CA LYS A 534 36.68 -40.42 -29.77
C LYS A 534 36.72 -39.37 -30.87
N HIS A 535 37.86 -38.70 -31.09
CA HIS A 535 37.96 -37.54 -31.98
C HIS A 535 39.23 -37.54 -32.84
N SER A 536 39.72 -38.70 -33.23
CA SER A 536 40.97 -38.86 -34.01
C SER A 536 40.99 -38.00 -35.28
N ASP A 537 39.86 -37.84 -35.97
CA ASP A 537 39.79 -37.05 -37.20
C ASP A 537 39.99 -35.54 -36.97
N CYS A 538 39.45 -34.98 -35.89
CA CYS A 538 39.61 -33.55 -35.57
C CYS A 538 41.07 -33.22 -35.22
N LEU A 539 41.75 -34.15 -34.53
CA LEU A 539 43.14 -33.97 -34.10
C LEU A 539 44.15 -33.95 -35.25
N LYS A 540 43.80 -34.48 -36.44
CA LYS A 540 44.65 -34.38 -37.64
C LYS A 540 44.97 -32.93 -38.02
N ASN A 541 44.14 -31.97 -37.62
CA ASN A 541 44.34 -30.55 -37.84
C ASN A 541 45.58 -29.99 -37.12
N LEU A 542 46.08 -30.67 -36.09
CA LEU A 542 47.28 -30.27 -35.36
C LEU A 542 48.59 -30.74 -36.02
N ASN A 543 48.54 -31.66 -36.99
CA ASN A 543 49.75 -32.23 -37.61
C ASN A 543 50.63 -31.18 -38.32
N LYS A 544 50.04 -30.09 -38.80
CA LYS A 544 50.73 -29.00 -39.49
C LYS A 544 51.16 -27.86 -38.56
N THR A 545 50.71 -27.87 -37.31
CA THR A 545 51.02 -26.84 -36.32
C THR A 545 52.26 -27.27 -35.52
N PRO A 546 53.20 -26.35 -35.22
CA PRO A 546 54.35 -26.67 -34.39
C PRO A 546 53.91 -26.79 -32.93
N VAL A 547 53.33 -27.93 -32.55
CA VAL A 547 52.72 -28.12 -31.24
C VAL A 547 53.71 -28.66 -30.21
N VAL A 548 54.78 -29.33 -30.63
CA VAL A 548 55.74 -29.98 -29.71
C VAL A 548 56.80 -28.99 -29.24
N PHE A 549 56.82 -28.71 -27.95
CA PHE A 549 57.84 -27.89 -27.30
C PHE A 549 59.09 -28.70 -26.94
N ILE A 550 60.29 -28.21 -27.29
CA ILE A 550 61.59 -28.79 -26.92
C ILE A 550 62.29 -27.85 -25.92
N PRO A 551 62.29 -28.16 -24.61
CA PRO A 551 62.77 -27.28 -23.54
C PRO A 551 64.21 -26.81 -23.73
N ASP A 552 65.15 -27.72 -24.00
CA ASP A 552 66.59 -27.42 -24.16
C ASP A 552 66.88 -26.38 -25.23
N SER A 553 66.07 -26.38 -26.30
CA SER A 553 66.24 -25.51 -27.46
C SER A 553 65.25 -24.36 -27.50
N LYS A 554 64.26 -24.33 -26.58
CA LYS A 554 63.15 -23.37 -26.54
C LYS A 554 62.36 -23.25 -27.84
N MET A 555 62.36 -24.31 -28.65
CA MET A 555 61.71 -24.32 -29.97
C MET A 555 60.42 -25.11 -29.96
N PHE A 556 59.51 -24.74 -30.86
CA PHE A 556 58.32 -25.52 -31.19
C PHE A 556 58.52 -26.21 -32.53
N VAL A 557 58.16 -27.50 -32.62
CA VAL A 557 58.27 -28.30 -33.84
C VAL A 557 56.96 -29.02 -34.14
N THR A 558 56.71 -29.27 -35.42
CA THR A 558 55.56 -30.04 -35.89
C THR A 558 55.74 -31.52 -35.58
N CYS A 559 54.64 -32.25 -35.43
CA CYS A 559 54.66 -33.67 -35.07
C CYS A 559 55.35 -34.56 -36.12
N ASP A 560 55.48 -34.10 -37.37
CA ASP A 560 56.25 -34.79 -38.43
C ASP A 560 57.76 -34.47 -38.38
N ARG A 561 58.15 -33.31 -37.84
CA ARG A 561 59.56 -32.87 -37.75
C ARG A 561 60.29 -33.39 -36.52
N THR A 562 59.60 -33.72 -35.44
CA THR A 562 60.17 -34.40 -34.25
C THR A 562 60.88 -35.69 -34.63
N VAL A 563 60.31 -36.46 -35.57
CA VAL A 563 60.91 -37.69 -36.11
C VAL A 563 62.30 -37.43 -36.68
N LYS A 564 62.52 -36.31 -37.37
CA LYS A 564 63.84 -35.95 -37.95
C LYS A 564 64.84 -35.41 -36.92
N PHE A 565 64.37 -34.72 -35.88
CA PHE A 565 65.24 -34.18 -34.83
C PHE A 565 65.81 -35.28 -33.93
N SER A 566 64.98 -36.27 -33.56
CA SER A 566 65.42 -37.46 -32.80
C SER A 566 66.42 -38.31 -33.60
N ILE A 567 66.20 -38.48 -34.91
CA ILE A 567 67.13 -39.22 -35.79
C ILE A 567 68.49 -38.51 -35.94
N LYS A 568 68.56 -37.17 -35.85
CA LYS A 568 69.82 -36.41 -35.92
C LYS A 568 70.61 -36.43 -34.60
N LYS A 569 69.95 -36.39 -33.44
CA LYS A 569 70.59 -36.45 -32.11
C LYS A 569 71.10 -37.87 -31.79
N MET A 570 70.54 -38.91 -32.41
CA MET A 570 70.98 -40.32 -32.30
C MET A 570 72.42 -40.62 -32.76
N LYS A 571 73.17 -39.65 -33.31
CA LYS A 571 74.61 -39.81 -33.57
C LYS A 571 75.54 -39.32 -32.44
N LEU A 572 75.01 -38.77 -31.35
CA LEU A 572 75.83 -38.30 -30.23
C LEU A 572 75.24 -38.75 -28.88
N LYS A 573 75.87 -39.81 -28.36
CA LYS A 573 75.81 -40.34 -26.98
C LYS A 573 74.48 -40.93 -26.53
N SER A 574 74.57 -42.23 -26.25
CA SER A 574 73.74 -43.02 -25.35
C SER A 574 73.43 -42.27 -24.06
N ASP A 575 72.17 -41.90 -23.88
CA ASP A 575 71.37 -42.16 -22.66
C ASP A 575 69.94 -41.61 -22.86
N HIS A 576 68.96 -42.38 -22.39
CA HIS A 576 67.52 -42.09 -22.30
C HIS A 576 66.64 -42.19 -23.58
N ILE A 577 66.04 -43.39 -23.71
CA ILE A 577 64.61 -43.68 -23.95
C ILE A 577 63.89 -42.66 -24.85
N LEU A 578 63.96 -42.86 -26.17
CA LEU A 578 63.01 -42.36 -27.18
C LEU A 578 63.29 -43.05 -28.55
N CYS A 579 63.52 -44.37 -28.53
CA CYS A 579 63.44 -45.25 -29.70
C CYS A 579 62.09 -45.97 -29.57
N GLU A 580 61.12 -45.91 -30.47
CA GLU A 580 61.12 -46.28 -31.89
C GLU A 580 59.83 -45.74 -32.57
N PHE A 581 59.79 -45.84 -33.91
CA PHE A 581 58.60 -46.01 -34.79
C PHE A 581 58.07 -44.91 -35.72
N GLN A 582 57.80 -45.37 -36.95
CA GLN A 582 57.11 -44.74 -38.09
C GLN A 582 55.62 -44.49 -37.82
N MET A 583 55.10 -43.43 -38.43
CA MET A 583 53.79 -42.83 -38.18
C MET A 583 52.61 -43.55 -38.85
N ASN A 584 51.60 -43.84 -38.04
CA ASN A 584 50.17 -43.68 -38.34
C ASN A 584 49.50 -43.26 -37.01
N MET A 585 48.29 -42.69 -37.02
CA MET A 585 47.61 -42.07 -35.86
C MET A 585 47.55 -42.91 -34.57
N GLU A 586 47.82 -44.22 -34.61
CA GLU A 586 48.04 -45.08 -33.43
C GLU A 586 49.29 -44.69 -32.61
N ASN A 587 50.34 -44.12 -33.22
CA ASN A 587 51.60 -43.76 -32.55
C ASN A 587 51.60 -42.37 -31.90
N PHE A 588 50.56 -41.57 -32.10
CA PHE A 588 50.37 -40.33 -31.33
C PHE A 588 50.09 -40.68 -29.84
N SER A 589 49.47 -41.84 -29.56
CA SER A 589 49.33 -42.42 -28.21
C SER A 589 50.70 -42.72 -27.55
N ASN A 590 51.66 -43.23 -28.33
CA ASN A 590 52.98 -43.63 -27.86
C ASN A 590 53.89 -42.43 -27.57
N TYR A 591 53.83 -41.35 -28.37
CA TYR A 591 54.56 -40.11 -28.05
C TYR A 591 54.15 -39.52 -26.69
N PHE A 592 52.87 -39.72 -26.35
CA PHE A 592 52.20 -39.25 -25.17
C PHE A 592 52.40 -40.09 -23.90
N SER A 593 52.91 -41.32 -24.01
CA SER A 593 53.33 -42.11 -22.85
C SER A 593 54.76 -41.80 -22.41
N TYR A 594 55.57 -41.18 -23.27
CA TYR A 594 56.99 -40.89 -23.01
C TYR A 594 57.29 -39.43 -22.58
N LEU A 595 56.31 -38.51 -22.64
CA LEU A 595 56.46 -37.09 -22.30
C LEU A 595 55.91 -36.68 -20.92
N VAL A 596 55.46 -37.64 -20.09
CA VAL A 596 54.90 -37.39 -18.74
C VAL A 596 55.89 -37.75 -17.65
#